data_AF-A0A518HQ26-F1
#
_entry.id   AF-A0A518HQ26-F1
#
_cell.length_a   1.000
_cell.length_b   1.000
_cell.length_c   1.000
_cell.angle_alpha   90.00
_cell.angle_beta   90.00
_cell.angle_gamma   90.00
#
_symmetry.space_group_name_H-M   'P 1'
#
loop_
_entity.id
_entity.type
_entity.pdbx_description
1 polymer ?
#
loop_
_entity_poly.entity_id
_entity_poly.type
_entity_poly.pdbx_seq_one_letter_code
_entity_poly.pdbx_strand_id
1 'polypeptide(L)'
;MNGPGETAAWLDALYSRCTPDDGELVFVDSTKRKTVGMAKAGDPDELVKAANAMNGRLDQYLKINPMDGDAIRARAERDGKGRYIVGSANEVKTIVSFHLDCDAGKSSKYHTRETMLRLLDKMPRKPSLIVNSDGPEGGFHCYWILANPFRIKSDDDREYIKRLTKRWQDKLNSLAGGKLDSTANIDRVLRVVGQGRSNGNAVTCHEYHPERLYSLRELSLPASQSEIKTSATKFARQVIRETLGKCDTSDQPITAYIDASNLTVEDLLAQNGYQQLRGDEWIREGSVSGARTLKIATEADRPGINVFSGNETRFPCLKDDGSVGRFYSIDQMFVTLRHGGDWKAAARWCHEQIESQSGRGPA
;
A
#
# COMPACT_ATOMS: atom_id res chain seq x y z
N MET A 1 20.44 -8.10 -26.25
CA MET A 1 21.76 -8.49 -25.72
C MET A 1 21.55 -8.79 -24.24
N ASN A 2 21.39 -10.06 -23.84
CA ASN A 2 21.23 -10.40 -22.43
C ASN A 2 22.64 -10.57 -21.85
N GLY A 3 23.06 -9.69 -20.94
CA GLY A 3 24.39 -9.80 -20.33
C GLY A 3 24.69 -8.70 -19.30
N PRO A 4 25.85 -8.79 -18.62
CA PRO A 4 26.27 -7.87 -17.55
C PRO A 4 26.17 -6.38 -17.92
N GLY A 5 26.35 -6.06 -19.21
CA GLY A 5 26.24 -4.69 -19.72
C GLY A 5 24.84 -4.09 -19.59
N GLU A 6 23.77 -4.89 -19.70
CA GLU A 6 22.39 -4.39 -19.59
C GLU A 6 22.04 -4.05 -18.13
N THR A 7 22.50 -4.88 -17.19
CA THR A 7 22.36 -4.62 -15.75
C THR A 7 23.11 -3.35 -15.35
N ALA A 8 24.36 -3.22 -15.80
CA ALA A 8 25.17 -2.03 -15.51
C ALA A 8 24.52 -0.76 -16.09
N ALA A 9 24.07 -0.78 -17.35
CA ALA A 9 23.40 0.36 -17.98
C ALA A 9 22.09 0.74 -17.26
N TRP A 10 21.34 -0.24 -16.78
CA TRP A 10 20.12 0.01 -16.00
C TRP A 10 20.41 0.65 -14.63
N LEU A 11 21.41 0.14 -13.91
CA LEU A 11 21.86 0.72 -12.64
C LEU A 11 22.40 2.14 -12.85
N ASP A 12 23.19 2.36 -13.89
CA ASP A 12 23.72 3.69 -14.25
C ASP A 12 22.59 4.68 -14.55
N ALA A 13 21.59 4.27 -15.36
CA ALA A 13 20.44 5.11 -15.67
C ALA A 13 19.71 5.62 -14.42
N LEU A 14 19.51 4.74 -13.41
CA LEU A 14 18.81 5.06 -12.17
C LEU A 14 19.67 5.81 -11.14
N TYR A 15 20.95 5.46 -11.02
CA TYR A 15 21.75 5.80 -9.84
C TYR A 15 23.00 6.65 -10.12
N SER A 16 23.35 6.93 -11.39
CA SER A 16 24.49 7.81 -11.74
C SER A 16 24.41 9.23 -11.15
N ARG A 17 23.22 9.65 -10.72
CA ARG A 17 22.95 10.96 -10.11
C ARG A 17 22.88 10.91 -8.58
N CYS A 18 23.06 9.72 -8.01
CA CYS A 18 23.17 9.55 -6.56
C CYS A 18 24.60 9.79 -6.10
N THR A 19 24.73 9.99 -4.81
CA THR A 19 25.96 10.01 -4.02
C THR A 19 25.89 8.89 -2.98
N PRO A 20 27.03 8.46 -2.40
CA PRO A 20 27.06 7.46 -1.33
C PRO A 20 26.14 7.76 -0.13
N ASP A 21 25.83 9.03 0.12
CA ASP A 21 24.96 9.47 1.20
C ASP A 21 23.47 9.25 0.93
N ASP A 22 23.09 8.98 -0.33
CA ASP A 22 21.69 8.80 -0.72
C ASP A 22 21.09 7.49 -0.22
N GLY A 23 21.92 6.56 0.26
CA GLY A 23 21.50 5.32 0.90
C GLY A 23 22.08 4.08 0.25
N GLU A 24 21.45 2.94 0.51
CA GLU A 24 21.88 1.62 0.06
C GLU A 24 20.84 1.01 -0.89
N LEU A 25 21.30 0.45 -1.99
CA LEU A 25 20.55 -0.44 -2.85
C LEU A 25 20.36 -1.77 -2.12
N VAL A 26 19.11 -2.22 -1.97
CA VAL A 26 18.79 -3.45 -1.23
C VAL A 26 18.36 -4.54 -2.20
N PHE A 27 19.20 -5.56 -2.35
CA PHE A 27 18.93 -6.73 -3.18
C PHE A 27 18.11 -7.75 -2.40
N VAL A 28 17.10 -8.31 -3.04
CA VAL A 28 16.10 -9.18 -2.41
C VAL A 28 16.03 -10.50 -3.15
N ASP A 29 15.89 -11.59 -2.39
CA ASP A 29 15.72 -12.94 -2.92
C ASP A 29 14.41 -13.13 -3.70
N SER A 30 14.27 -14.31 -4.31
CA SER A 30 13.10 -14.66 -5.11
C SER A 30 11.79 -14.72 -4.30
N THR A 31 11.90 -14.92 -2.98
CA THR A 31 10.75 -14.90 -2.07
C THR A 31 10.28 -13.49 -1.72
N LYS A 32 11.09 -12.47 -2.04
CA LYS A 32 10.88 -11.06 -1.68
C LYS A 32 10.83 -10.81 -0.17
N ARG A 33 11.35 -11.74 0.63
CA ARG A 33 11.29 -11.68 2.10
C ARG A 33 12.65 -11.55 2.76
N LYS A 34 13.74 -11.76 2.01
CA LYS A 34 15.10 -11.72 2.55
C LYS A 34 16.00 -10.82 1.73
N THR A 35 16.76 -9.98 2.43
CA THR A 35 17.88 -9.23 1.86
C THR A 35 19.03 -10.18 1.57
N VAL A 36 19.57 -10.15 0.34
CA VAL A 36 20.71 -10.96 -0.09
C VAL A 36 22.00 -10.16 -0.25
N GLY A 37 21.89 -8.83 -0.25
CA GLY A 37 23.04 -7.93 -0.34
C GLY A 37 22.60 -6.47 -0.28
N MET A 38 23.56 -5.61 0.04
CA MET A 38 23.39 -4.15 0.01
C MET A 38 24.62 -3.52 -0.64
N ALA A 39 24.42 -2.44 -1.40
CA ALA A 39 25.49 -1.67 -2.05
C ALA A 39 25.19 -0.17 -1.89
N LYS A 40 26.20 0.69 -1.77
CA LYS A 40 25.96 2.14 -1.67
C LYS A 40 25.45 2.68 -3.01
N ALA A 41 24.40 3.49 -2.97
CA ALA A 41 23.94 4.20 -4.15
C ALA A 41 24.99 5.26 -4.56
N GLY A 42 25.18 5.49 -5.86
CA GLY A 42 26.10 6.53 -6.34
C GLY A 42 27.59 6.22 -6.23
N ASP A 43 27.97 5.00 -5.84
CA ASP A 43 29.35 4.50 -5.90
C ASP A 43 29.51 3.57 -7.12
N PRO A 44 30.18 4.00 -8.20
CA PRO A 44 30.30 3.22 -9.42
C PRO A 44 30.91 1.83 -9.22
N ASP A 45 31.90 1.69 -8.34
CA ASP A 45 32.58 0.41 -8.11
C ASP A 45 31.66 -0.57 -7.39
N GLU A 46 30.91 -0.10 -6.41
CA GLU A 46 29.87 -0.89 -5.73
C GLU A 46 28.70 -1.23 -6.68
N LEU A 47 28.32 -0.36 -7.61
CA LEU A 47 27.32 -0.67 -8.65
C LEU A 47 27.79 -1.76 -9.61
N VAL A 48 29.05 -1.72 -10.05
CA VAL A 48 29.65 -2.77 -10.90
C VAL A 48 29.73 -4.09 -10.14
N LYS A 49 30.19 -4.05 -8.89
CA LYS A 49 30.25 -5.23 -8.01
C LYS A 49 28.87 -5.83 -7.78
N ALA A 50 27.86 -5.00 -7.55
CA ALA A 50 26.48 -5.43 -7.43
C ALA A 50 25.96 -6.08 -8.72
N ALA A 51 26.21 -5.46 -9.88
CA ALA A 51 25.86 -6.03 -11.19
C ALA A 51 26.49 -7.43 -11.38
N ASN A 52 27.77 -7.56 -11.05
CA ASN A 52 28.49 -8.83 -11.13
C ASN A 52 27.95 -9.88 -10.15
N ALA A 53 27.60 -9.49 -8.93
CA ALA A 53 27.03 -10.39 -7.92
C ALA A 53 25.64 -10.92 -8.28
N MET A 54 24.91 -10.19 -9.13
CA MET A 54 23.62 -10.62 -9.66
C MET A 54 23.75 -11.54 -10.87
N ASN A 55 24.85 -11.45 -11.64
CA ASN A 55 25.02 -12.20 -12.87
C ASN A 55 24.85 -13.72 -12.65
N GLY A 56 24.03 -14.35 -13.49
CA GLY A 56 23.74 -15.80 -13.43
C GLY A 56 22.74 -16.23 -12.35
N ARG A 57 22.21 -15.31 -11.53
CA ARG A 57 21.15 -15.62 -10.57
C ARG A 57 19.77 -15.46 -11.22
N LEU A 58 18.85 -16.36 -10.89
CA LEU A 58 17.46 -16.26 -11.34
C LEU A 58 16.62 -15.49 -10.31
N ASP A 59 15.57 -14.83 -10.81
CA ASP A 59 14.51 -14.19 -10.02
C ASP A 59 15.03 -13.24 -8.93
N GLN A 60 15.99 -12.39 -9.30
CA GLN A 60 16.52 -11.35 -8.41
C GLN A 60 15.65 -10.10 -8.43
N TYR A 61 15.54 -9.46 -7.26
CA TYR A 61 14.80 -8.22 -7.09
C TYR A 61 15.64 -7.14 -6.39
N LEU A 62 15.21 -5.89 -6.56
CA LEU A 62 15.83 -4.71 -5.97
C LEU A 62 14.75 -3.77 -5.41
N LYS A 63 15.00 -3.19 -4.23
CA LYS A 63 14.31 -1.97 -3.79
C LYS A 63 14.76 -0.80 -4.66
N ILE A 64 13.88 -0.29 -5.50
CA ILE A 64 14.27 0.71 -6.52
C ILE A 64 14.81 1.99 -5.92
N ASN A 65 14.22 2.46 -4.84
CA ASN A 65 14.68 3.66 -4.15
C ASN A 65 15.75 3.30 -3.12
N PRO A 66 16.88 4.03 -3.04
CA PRO A 66 17.89 3.83 -2.01
C PRO A 66 17.29 3.89 -0.60
N MET A 67 17.72 2.95 0.23
CA MET A 67 17.20 2.73 1.58
C MET A 67 18.19 3.23 2.64
N ASP A 68 17.66 3.60 3.79
CA ASP A 68 18.44 3.84 5.00
C ASP A 68 18.82 2.48 5.60
N GLY A 69 20.02 2.01 5.24
CA GLY A 69 20.49 0.72 5.68
C GLY A 69 20.74 0.61 7.18
N ASP A 70 21.11 1.71 7.83
CA ASP A 70 21.32 1.73 9.28
C ASP A 70 19.99 1.60 10.00
N ALA A 71 18.95 2.32 9.55
CA ALA A 71 17.59 2.17 10.07
C ALA A 71 17.04 0.75 9.87
N ILE A 72 17.31 0.14 8.71
CA ILE A 72 16.95 -1.27 8.43
C ILE A 72 17.64 -2.19 9.44
N ARG A 73 18.97 -2.07 9.60
CA ARG A 73 19.77 -2.90 10.52
C ARG A 73 19.29 -2.75 11.97
N ALA A 74 19.07 -1.51 12.43
CA ALA A 74 18.60 -1.22 13.78
C ALA A 74 17.20 -1.81 14.04
N ARG A 75 16.28 -1.74 13.08
CA ARG A 75 14.98 -2.42 13.21
C ARG A 75 15.15 -3.93 13.26
N ALA A 76 16.01 -4.50 12.43
CA ALA A 76 16.20 -5.94 12.36
C ALA A 76 16.75 -6.52 13.68
N GLU A 77 17.66 -5.78 14.34
CA GLU A 77 18.16 -6.07 15.67
C GLU A 77 17.06 -5.99 16.73
N ARG A 78 16.32 -4.87 16.78
CA ARG A 78 15.20 -4.66 17.71
C ARG A 78 14.14 -5.77 17.58
N ASP A 79 13.82 -6.18 16.37
CA ASP A 79 12.80 -7.19 16.08
C ASP A 79 13.33 -8.64 16.24
N GLY A 80 14.62 -8.84 16.58
CA GLY A 80 15.23 -10.17 16.71
C GLY A 80 15.34 -10.96 15.39
N LYS A 81 15.30 -10.28 14.24
CA LYS A 81 15.25 -10.91 12.90
C LYS A 81 16.61 -11.05 12.21
N GLY A 82 17.70 -10.65 12.86
CA GLY A 82 19.04 -10.65 12.27
C GLY A 82 19.16 -9.77 11.03
N ARG A 83 20.24 -9.87 10.26
CA ARG A 83 20.57 -8.93 9.15
C ARG A 83 19.71 -9.05 7.87
N TYR A 84 18.58 -9.77 7.90
CA TYR A 84 17.91 -10.25 6.67
C TYR A 84 16.59 -9.56 6.29
N ILE A 85 16.19 -8.47 6.94
CA ILE A 85 14.93 -7.80 6.58
C ILE A 85 15.09 -6.85 5.38
N VAL A 86 14.03 -6.74 4.56
CA VAL A 86 14.03 -6.10 3.23
C VAL A 86 13.88 -4.57 3.27
N GLY A 87 13.53 -3.99 4.42
CA GLY A 87 13.17 -2.58 4.53
C GLY A 87 11.73 -2.28 4.08
N SER A 88 11.17 -1.19 4.58
CA SER A 88 9.80 -0.72 4.33
C SER A 88 9.80 0.74 3.84
N ALA A 89 8.62 1.28 3.52
CA ALA A 89 8.45 2.68 3.14
C ALA A 89 9.02 3.70 4.15
N ASN A 90 9.16 3.32 5.42
CA ASN A 90 9.72 4.20 6.45
C ASN A 90 11.25 4.28 6.40
N GLU A 91 11.91 3.31 5.77
CA GLU A 91 13.37 3.32 5.59
C GLU A 91 13.78 3.70 4.16
N VAL A 92 12.88 4.21 3.33
CA VAL A 92 13.29 4.83 2.05
C VAL A 92 14.01 6.14 2.37
N LYS A 93 15.24 6.30 1.88
CA LYS A 93 16.07 7.48 2.14
C LYS A 93 16.00 8.48 0.99
N THR A 94 16.02 7.98 -0.24
CA THR A 94 16.06 8.81 -1.44
C THR A 94 15.13 8.27 -2.52
N ILE A 95 14.46 9.17 -3.22
CA ILE A 95 13.63 8.84 -4.40
C ILE A 95 14.44 9.16 -5.64
N VAL A 96 14.68 8.15 -6.48
CA VAL A 96 15.41 8.30 -7.75
C VAL A 96 14.48 8.31 -8.95
N SER A 97 13.30 7.70 -8.82
CA SER A 97 12.29 7.66 -9.86
C SER A 97 10.91 7.45 -9.26
N PHE A 98 9.90 7.89 -10.03
CA PHE A 98 8.57 7.34 -9.87
C PHE A 98 8.52 6.08 -10.71
N HIS A 99 7.90 5.01 -10.19
CA HIS A 99 7.86 3.74 -10.88
C HIS A 99 6.51 3.06 -10.72
N LEU A 100 6.08 2.38 -11.77
CA LEU A 100 4.84 1.61 -11.81
C LEU A 100 5.13 0.22 -12.37
N ASP A 101 4.54 -0.80 -11.76
CA ASP A 101 4.59 -2.18 -12.21
C ASP A 101 3.26 -2.51 -12.87
N CYS A 102 3.30 -2.63 -14.19
CA CYS A 102 2.15 -2.65 -15.08
C CYS A 102 1.98 -4.06 -15.65
N ASP A 103 1.02 -4.82 -15.11
CA ASP A 103 0.65 -6.10 -15.69
C ASP A 103 -0.04 -5.91 -17.04
N ALA A 104 0.45 -6.64 -18.05
CA ALA A 104 -0.10 -6.67 -19.40
C ALA A 104 0.05 -8.08 -19.98
N GLY A 105 -0.87 -8.49 -20.86
CA GLY A 105 -0.76 -9.74 -21.63
C GLY A 105 -0.87 -11.06 -20.85
N LYS A 106 -1.00 -11.04 -19.52
CA LYS A 106 -1.02 -12.25 -18.68
C LYS A 106 -2.36 -13.01 -18.69
N SER A 107 -3.47 -12.31 -18.87
CA SER A 107 -4.83 -12.88 -18.93
C SER A 107 -5.82 -11.84 -19.46
N SER A 108 -7.06 -12.26 -19.73
CA SER A 108 -8.17 -11.36 -20.12
C SER A 108 -8.53 -10.30 -19.08
N LYS A 109 -8.03 -10.43 -17.83
CA LYS A 109 -8.17 -9.40 -16.79
C LYS A 109 -7.32 -8.16 -17.08
N TYR A 110 -6.19 -8.33 -17.77
CA TYR A 110 -5.23 -7.26 -18.02
C TYR A 110 -5.35 -6.73 -19.44
N HIS A 111 -4.99 -5.46 -19.62
CA HIS A 111 -4.87 -4.87 -20.95
C HIS A 111 -3.82 -5.60 -21.79
N THR A 112 -3.98 -5.58 -23.12
CA THR A 112 -2.92 -6.03 -24.03
C THR A 112 -1.68 -5.17 -23.85
N ARG A 113 -0.52 -5.67 -24.27
CA ARG A 113 0.74 -4.92 -24.16
C ARG A 113 0.71 -3.63 -24.96
N GLU A 114 0.17 -3.66 -26.18
CA GLU A 114 0.02 -2.49 -27.05
C GLU A 114 -0.91 -1.48 -26.41
N THR A 115 -1.99 -1.94 -25.76
CA THR A 115 -2.90 -1.07 -25.05
C THR A 115 -2.20 -0.42 -23.86
N MET A 116 -1.45 -1.19 -23.07
CA MET A 116 -0.68 -0.63 -21.95
C MET A 116 0.35 0.40 -22.40
N LEU A 117 1.10 0.14 -23.47
CA LEU A 117 2.04 1.10 -24.05
C LEU A 117 1.33 2.38 -24.52
N ARG A 118 0.16 2.27 -25.17
CA ARG A 118 -0.67 3.43 -25.53
C ARG A 118 -1.18 4.20 -24.32
N LEU A 119 -1.47 3.55 -23.20
CA LEU A 119 -1.88 4.20 -21.96
C LEU A 119 -0.71 4.94 -21.30
N LEU A 120 0.48 4.32 -21.29
CA LEU A 120 1.72 4.94 -20.81
C LEU A 120 2.09 6.18 -21.63
N ASP A 121 1.86 6.14 -22.95
CA ASP A 121 2.06 7.30 -23.84
C ASP A 121 1.12 8.47 -23.52
N LYS A 122 -0.07 8.18 -22.97
CA LYS A 122 -1.07 9.16 -22.51
C LYS A 122 -0.86 9.66 -21.09
N MET A 123 0.15 9.14 -20.38
CA MET A 123 0.51 9.69 -19.07
C MET A 123 0.97 11.14 -19.20
N PRO A 124 0.83 11.98 -18.15
CA PRO A 124 1.19 13.40 -18.22
C PRO A 124 2.63 13.66 -18.69
N ARG A 125 3.54 12.73 -18.39
CA ARG A 125 4.88 12.63 -18.98
C ARG A 125 5.12 11.19 -19.42
N LYS A 126 5.87 11.00 -20.50
CA LYS A 126 6.26 9.65 -20.97
C LYS A 126 7.33 9.05 -20.04
N PRO A 127 7.40 7.73 -19.87
CA PRO A 127 8.48 7.10 -19.10
C PRO A 127 9.86 7.46 -19.67
N SER A 128 10.85 7.55 -18.78
CA SER A 128 12.28 7.61 -19.12
C SER A 128 12.79 6.24 -19.52
N LEU A 129 12.29 5.20 -18.88
CA LEU A 129 12.70 3.82 -19.08
C LEU A 129 11.48 2.90 -18.96
N ILE A 130 11.35 1.97 -19.89
CA ILE A 130 10.38 0.88 -19.86
C ILE A 130 11.16 -0.44 -19.91
N VAL A 131 10.82 -1.36 -19.02
CA VAL A 131 11.45 -2.68 -18.88
C VAL A 131 10.41 -3.77 -19.07
N ASN A 132 10.72 -4.76 -19.89
CA ASN A 132 9.97 -6.01 -19.95
C ASN A 132 10.24 -6.83 -18.68
N SER A 133 9.24 -6.98 -17.82
CA SER A 133 9.42 -7.65 -16.52
C SER A 133 9.37 -9.18 -16.61
N ASP A 134 8.90 -9.73 -17.74
CA ASP A 134 8.71 -11.16 -17.97
C ASP A 134 8.87 -11.53 -19.46
N GLY A 135 9.98 -11.13 -20.07
CA GLY A 135 10.18 -11.35 -21.50
C GLY A 135 9.23 -10.53 -22.41
N PRO A 136 9.21 -10.82 -23.72
CA PRO A 136 8.52 -10.00 -24.71
C PRO A 136 6.99 -10.02 -24.62
N GLU A 137 6.41 -10.98 -23.90
CA GLU A 137 4.95 -11.13 -23.69
C GLU A 137 4.52 -10.75 -22.26
N GLY A 138 5.46 -10.26 -21.44
CA GLY A 138 5.26 -9.97 -20.03
C GLY A 138 4.54 -8.67 -19.70
N GLY A 139 4.59 -8.30 -18.42
CA GLY A 139 4.27 -6.93 -17.98
C GLY A 139 5.44 -5.96 -18.19
N PHE A 140 5.25 -4.74 -17.71
CA PHE A 140 6.25 -3.67 -17.78
C PHE A 140 6.60 -3.12 -16.39
N HIS A 141 7.87 -2.79 -16.17
CA HIS A 141 8.23 -1.79 -15.17
C HIS A 141 8.49 -0.47 -15.88
N CYS A 142 7.82 0.59 -15.46
CA CYS A 142 7.95 1.92 -16.05
C CYS A 142 8.59 2.85 -15.03
N TYR A 143 9.57 3.65 -15.47
CA TYR A 143 10.30 4.57 -14.60
C TYR A 143 10.25 5.99 -15.18
N TRP A 144 9.97 6.97 -14.33
CA TRP A 144 10.13 8.39 -14.57
C TRP A 144 11.29 8.86 -13.69
N ILE A 145 12.48 8.93 -14.27
CA ILE A 145 13.74 9.15 -13.55
C ILE A 145 13.87 10.63 -13.21
N LEU A 146 14.26 10.92 -11.96
CA LEU A 146 14.47 12.28 -11.52
C LEU A 146 15.83 12.82 -11.99
N ALA A 147 15.84 14.05 -12.50
CA ALA A 147 17.06 14.77 -12.85
C ALA A 147 17.93 15.03 -11.60
N ASN A 148 17.28 15.23 -10.45
CA ASN A 148 17.91 15.36 -9.15
C ASN A 148 17.17 14.43 -8.17
N PRO A 149 17.84 13.41 -7.59
CA PRO A 149 17.21 12.55 -6.60
C PRO A 149 16.62 13.35 -5.43
N PHE A 150 15.41 12.98 -5.02
CA PHE A 150 14.72 13.64 -3.91
C PHE A 150 15.06 12.95 -2.59
N ARG A 151 15.85 13.62 -1.77
CA ARG A 151 16.31 13.15 -0.45
C ARG A 151 15.24 13.44 0.59
N ILE A 152 14.72 12.39 1.23
CA ILE A 152 13.69 12.51 2.26
C ILE A 152 14.36 12.94 3.56
N LYS A 153 14.00 14.12 4.09
CA LYS A 153 14.58 14.68 5.33
C LYS A 153 13.61 14.64 6.50
N SER A 154 12.34 14.38 6.23
CA SER A 154 11.25 14.43 7.20
C SER A 154 10.14 13.43 6.87
N ASP A 155 9.24 13.19 7.83
CA ASP A 155 8.02 12.42 7.58
C ASP A 155 7.06 13.15 6.64
N ASP A 156 7.07 14.48 6.62
CA ASP A 156 6.27 15.28 5.68
C ASP A 156 6.74 15.07 4.23
N ASP A 157 8.05 15.04 3.99
CA ASP A 157 8.62 14.69 2.69
C ASP A 157 8.15 13.29 2.25
N ARG A 158 8.23 12.33 3.17
CA ARG A 158 7.84 10.93 2.93
C ARG A 158 6.37 10.82 2.56
N GLU A 159 5.49 11.45 3.33
CA GLU A 159 4.06 11.46 3.08
C GLU A 159 3.70 12.24 1.80
N TYR A 160 4.41 13.32 1.50
CA TYR A 160 4.28 14.05 0.24
C TYR A 160 4.58 13.16 -0.97
N ILE A 161 5.71 12.46 -0.97
CA ILE A 161 6.05 11.55 -2.07
C ILE A 161 5.07 10.39 -2.17
N LYS A 162 4.68 9.75 -1.05
CA LYS A 162 3.67 8.67 -1.07
C LYS A 162 2.39 9.12 -1.77
N ARG A 163 1.90 10.33 -1.47
CA ARG A 163 0.73 10.90 -2.15
C ARG A 163 0.98 11.13 -3.63
N LEU A 164 2.13 11.69 -4.01
CA LEU A 164 2.46 11.90 -5.41
C LEU A 164 2.55 10.58 -6.21
N THR A 165 3.26 9.57 -5.72
CA THR A 165 3.34 8.25 -6.39
C THR A 165 1.96 7.60 -6.50
N LYS A 166 1.11 7.75 -5.47
CA LYS A 166 -0.28 7.31 -5.53
C LYS A 166 -1.07 8.02 -6.63
N ARG A 167 -0.94 9.34 -6.77
CA ARG A 167 -1.62 10.10 -7.84
C ARG A 167 -1.20 9.64 -9.23
N TRP A 168 0.06 9.22 -9.41
CA TRP A 168 0.53 8.63 -10.67
C TRP A 168 -0.14 7.31 -10.99
N GLN A 169 -0.23 6.40 -10.02
CA GLN A 169 -0.97 5.14 -10.18
C GLN A 169 -2.46 5.40 -10.45
N ASP A 170 -3.08 6.33 -9.72
CA ASP A 170 -4.49 6.68 -9.91
C ASP A 170 -4.74 7.28 -11.30
N LYS A 171 -3.79 8.07 -11.82
CA LYS A 171 -3.85 8.60 -13.19
C LYS A 171 -3.81 7.47 -14.22
N LEU A 172 -2.91 6.49 -14.06
CA LEU A 172 -2.85 5.34 -14.97
C LEU A 172 -4.13 4.50 -14.88
N ASN A 173 -4.65 4.25 -13.66
CA ASN A 173 -5.92 3.54 -13.46
C ASN A 173 -7.10 4.24 -14.16
N SER A 174 -7.16 5.57 -14.06
CA SER A 174 -8.18 6.38 -14.73
C SER A 174 -8.08 6.25 -16.25
N LEU A 175 -6.87 6.28 -16.82
CA LEU A 175 -6.66 6.07 -18.26
C LEU A 175 -7.03 4.63 -18.68
N ALA A 176 -6.73 3.65 -17.83
CA ALA A 176 -7.01 2.23 -18.08
C ALA A 176 -8.50 1.87 -17.95
N GLY A 177 -9.37 2.78 -17.50
CA GLY A 177 -10.79 2.53 -17.30
C GLY A 177 -11.10 1.55 -16.16
N GLY A 178 -10.17 1.34 -15.23
CA GLY A 178 -10.31 0.33 -14.19
C GLY A 178 -9.16 0.27 -13.21
N LYS A 179 -9.30 -0.55 -12.18
CA LYS A 179 -8.28 -0.72 -11.13
C LYS A 179 -7.20 -1.69 -11.61
N LEU A 180 -6.01 -1.17 -11.92
CA LEU A 180 -4.80 -1.99 -11.99
C LEU A 180 -4.35 -2.34 -10.57
N ASP A 181 -3.53 -3.39 -10.45
CA ASP A 181 -2.94 -3.75 -9.17
C ASP A 181 -2.15 -2.55 -8.60
N SER A 182 -2.30 -2.29 -7.31
CA SER A 182 -1.69 -1.10 -6.70
C SER A 182 -0.18 -1.29 -6.56
N THR A 183 0.59 -0.45 -7.26
CA THR A 183 2.06 -0.53 -7.26
C THR A 183 2.76 0.74 -6.78
N ALA A 184 1.99 1.70 -6.27
CA ALA A 184 2.42 3.05 -5.91
C ALA A 184 3.29 3.20 -4.64
N ASN A 185 3.79 2.10 -4.07
CA ASN A 185 4.55 2.17 -2.83
C ASN A 185 5.99 2.63 -3.11
N ILE A 186 6.48 3.60 -2.33
CA ILE A 186 7.83 4.16 -2.51
C ILE A 186 8.96 3.18 -2.23
N ASP A 187 8.69 2.06 -1.55
CA ASP A 187 9.61 0.97 -1.27
C ASP A 187 9.35 -0.26 -2.16
N ARG A 188 8.92 -0.05 -3.41
CA ARG A 188 8.63 -1.17 -4.32
C ARG A 188 9.87 -2.03 -4.57
N VAL A 189 9.63 -3.34 -4.61
CA VAL A 189 10.60 -4.37 -4.97
C VAL A 189 10.30 -4.81 -6.40
N LEU A 190 11.21 -4.51 -7.35
CA LEU A 190 11.06 -4.84 -8.77
C LEU A 190 12.22 -5.74 -9.24
N ARG A 191 12.00 -6.44 -10.36
CA ARG A 191 13.05 -7.31 -10.93
C ARG A 191 14.17 -6.48 -11.55
N VAL A 192 15.37 -7.04 -11.49
CA VAL A 192 16.60 -6.46 -12.02
C VAL A 192 16.71 -6.72 -13.52
N VAL A 193 17.05 -5.69 -14.30
CA VAL A 193 17.27 -5.79 -15.75
C VAL A 193 18.53 -6.60 -16.07
N GLY A 194 18.48 -7.42 -17.13
CA GLY A 194 19.53 -8.33 -17.57
C GLY A 194 19.50 -9.69 -16.89
N GLN A 195 18.57 -9.93 -15.94
CA GLN A 195 18.48 -11.18 -15.19
C GLN A 195 17.51 -12.18 -15.82
N GLY A 196 17.87 -13.46 -15.71
CA GLY A 196 17.00 -14.57 -16.07
C GLY A 196 15.93 -14.83 -15.02
N ARG A 197 14.84 -15.46 -15.45
CA ARG A 197 13.76 -15.92 -14.59
C ARG A 197 13.67 -17.43 -14.62
N SER A 198 13.11 -18.02 -13.57
CA SER A 198 12.89 -19.47 -13.49
C SER A 198 11.99 -20.03 -14.59
N ASN A 199 11.16 -19.19 -15.23
CA ASN A 199 10.33 -19.58 -16.38
C ASN A 199 11.06 -19.49 -17.73
N GLY A 200 12.37 -19.23 -17.74
CA GLY A 200 13.18 -19.12 -18.96
C GLY A 200 13.16 -17.75 -19.64
N ASN A 201 12.27 -16.85 -19.23
CA ASN A 201 12.26 -15.46 -19.73
C ASN A 201 13.39 -14.64 -19.11
N ALA A 202 13.73 -13.52 -19.76
CA ALA A 202 14.66 -12.53 -19.23
C ALA A 202 13.93 -11.22 -18.93
N VAL A 203 14.45 -10.48 -17.96
CA VAL A 203 14.06 -9.09 -17.71
C VAL A 203 14.92 -8.19 -18.60
N THR A 204 14.32 -7.50 -19.56
CA THR A 204 15.07 -6.73 -20.57
C THR A 204 14.58 -5.30 -20.67
N CYS A 205 15.43 -4.41 -21.11
CA CYS A 205 15.06 -3.05 -21.49
C CYS A 205 14.16 -3.10 -22.73
N HIS A 206 12.97 -2.51 -22.63
CA HIS A 206 12.08 -2.32 -23.78
C HIS A 206 12.43 -1.02 -24.51
N GLU A 207 12.57 0.07 -23.75
CA GLU A 207 12.79 1.42 -24.28
C GLU A 207 13.52 2.27 -23.23
N TYR A 208 14.52 3.03 -23.64
CA TYR A 208 15.25 3.96 -22.77
C TYR A 208 15.50 5.30 -23.48
N HIS A 209 15.16 6.38 -22.79
CA HIS A 209 15.29 7.77 -23.24
C HIS A 209 16.07 8.57 -22.19
N PRO A 210 17.41 8.62 -22.30
CA PRO A 210 18.27 9.26 -21.31
C PRO A 210 18.02 10.76 -21.15
N GLU A 211 17.42 11.40 -22.15
CA GLU A 211 17.06 12.82 -22.14
C GLU A 211 15.78 13.11 -21.34
N ARG A 212 14.96 12.09 -21.04
CA ARG A 212 13.71 12.25 -20.28
C ARG A 212 13.96 12.18 -18.77
N LEU A 213 14.61 13.21 -18.25
CA LEU A 213 14.82 13.39 -16.83
C LEU A 213 13.88 14.45 -16.30
N TYR A 214 13.28 14.20 -15.15
CA TYR A 214 12.21 15.05 -14.63
C TYR A 214 12.58 15.70 -13.30
N SER A 215 12.16 16.93 -13.11
CA SER A 215 12.06 17.51 -11.77
C SER A 215 10.83 16.96 -11.04
N LEU A 216 10.86 16.96 -9.70
CA LEU A 216 9.69 16.58 -8.91
C LEU A 216 8.47 17.47 -9.19
N ARG A 217 8.71 18.74 -9.53
CA ARG A 217 7.66 19.69 -9.93
C ARG A 217 6.97 19.25 -11.23
N GLU A 218 7.71 18.77 -12.21
CA GLU A 218 7.12 18.28 -13.47
C GLU A 218 6.34 16.99 -13.31
N LEU A 219 6.71 16.17 -12.31
CA LEU A 219 5.95 14.98 -11.93
C LEU A 219 4.85 15.27 -10.91
N SER A 220 4.66 16.51 -10.47
CA SER A 220 3.60 16.83 -9.52
C SER A 220 2.24 16.84 -10.22
N LEU A 221 1.34 15.97 -9.76
CA LEU A 221 -0.06 15.96 -10.19
C LEU A 221 -0.93 16.64 -9.13
N PRO A 222 -2.00 17.37 -9.53
CA PRO A 222 -2.93 17.97 -8.58
C PRO A 222 -3.61 16.90 -7.72
N ALA A 223 -3.95 17.27 -6.49
CA ALA A 223 -4.74 16.42 -5.62
C ALA A 223 -6.13 16.19 -6.22
N SER A 224 -6.68 14.98 -6.08
CA SER A 224 -8.07 14.73 -6.45
C SER A 224 -9.01 15.42 -5.45
N GLN A 225 -10.26 15.69 -5.86
CA GLN A 225 -11.27 16.23 -4.94
C GLN A 225 -11.48 15.33 -3.71
N SER A 226 -11.43 14.01 -3.90
CA SER A 226 -11.56 13.04 -2.81
C SER A 226 -10.40 13.14 -1.82
N GLU A 227 -9.18 13.29 -2.32
CA GLU A 227 -7.99 13.49 -1.49
C GLU A 227 -8.09 14.81 -0.71
N ILE A 228 -8.45 15.92 -1.37
CA ILE A 228 -8.64 17.23 -0.73
C ILE A 228 -9.68 17.13 0.39
N LYS A 229 -10.84 16.49 0.13
CA LYS A 229 -11.88 16.28 1.14
C LYS A 229 -11.38 15.46 2.33
N THR A 230 -10.63 14.39 2.07
CA THR A 230 -10.05 13.52 3.12
C THR A 230 -9.05 14.29 3.97
N SER A 231 -8.13 15.04 3.33
CA SER A 231 -7.15 15.87 4.02
C SER A 231 -7.80 16.99 4.84
N ALA A 232 -8.79 17.69 4.28
CA ALA A 232 -9.54 18.72 4.99
C ALA A 232 -10.29 18.15 6.20
N THR A 233 -10.90 16.97 6.05
CA THR A 233 -11.58 16.26 7.15
C THR A 233 -10.60 15.88 8.26
N LYS A 234 -9.44 15.31 7.90
CA LYS A 234 -8.39 14.95 8.86
C LYS A 234 -7.87 16.18 9.60
N PHE A 235 -7.59 17.26 8.87
CA PHE A 235 -7.14 18.53 9.44
C PHE A 235 -8.19 19.13 10.38
N ALA A 236 -9.45 19.21 9.97
CA ALA A 236 -10.53 19.70 10.82
C ALA A 236 -10.65 18.89 12.13
N ARG A 237 -10.59 17.54 12.04
CA ARG A 237 -10.60 16.66 13.22
C ARG A 237 -9.40 16.91 14.14
N GLN A 238 -8.22 17.14 13.58
CA GLN A 238 -7.02 17.44 14.35
C GLN A 238 -7.16 18.80 15.07
N VAL A 239 -7.55 19.86 14.36
CA VAL A 239 -7.75 21.20 14.94
C VAL A 239 -8.81 21.16 16.04
N ILE A 240 -9.93 20.47 15.82
CA ILE A 240 -10.97 20.28 16.84
C ILE A 240 -10.39 19.62 18.08
N ARG A 241 -9.61 18.54 17.92
CA ARG A 241 -8.98 17.81 19.04
C ARG A 241 -7.93 18.64 19.79
N GLU A 242 -7.17 19.47 19.09
CA GLU A 242 -6.15 20.33 19.70
C GLU A 242 -6.79 21.52 20.42
N THR A 243 -7.85 22.10 19.84
CA THR A 243 -8.51 23.31 20.36
C THR A 243 -9.46 23.00 21.51
N LEU A 244 -10.30 21.97 21.35
CA LEU A 244 -11.32 21.61 22.35
C LEU A 244 -10.82 20.56 23.34
N GLY A 245 -9.55 20.16 23.24
CA GLY A 245 -9.03 18.97 23.91
C GLY A 245 -9.59 17.68 23.30
N LYS A 246 -9.34 16.53 23.94
CA LYS A 246 -10.11 15.32 23.61
C LYS A 246 -11.59 15.70 23.80
N CYS A 247 -12.37 15.71 22.71
CA CYS A 247 -13.82 15.81 22.82
C CYS A 247 -14.25 14.81 23.88
N ASP A 248 -14.91 15.30 24.92
CA ASP A 248 -15.66 14.46 25.83
C ASP A 248 -16.65 13.68 24.97
N THR A 249 -16.44 12.37 24.85
CA THR A 249 -17.30 11.47 24.08
C THR A 249 -18.61 11.19 24.80
N SER A 250 -18.96 11.98 25.83
CA SER A 250 -20.27 11.97 26.48
C SER A 250 -21.42 12.17 25.48
N ASP A 251 -21.21 12.91 24.38
CA ASP A 251 -22.18 13.02 23.26
C ASP A 251 -22.17 11.82 22.28
N GLN A 252 -21.28 10.84 22.50
CA GLN A 252 -21.19 9.57 21.77
C GLN A 252 -21.33 8.40 22.73
N PRO A 253 -22.49 8.23 23.40
CA PRO A 253 -22.68 7.23 24.45
C PRO A 253 -22.40 5.81 23.98
N ILE A 254 -22.66 5.50 22.72
CA ILE A 254 -22.37 4.19 22.12
C ILE A 254 -20.85 3.95 22.08
N THR A 255 -20.09 4.91 21.56
CA THR A 255 -18.62 4.83 21.50
C THR A 255 -18.03 4.79 22.90
N ALA A 256 -18.49 5.65 23.80
CA ALA A 256 -18.04 5.68 25.19
C ALA A 256 -18.28 4.34 25.91
N TYR A 257 -19.46 3.72 25.71
CA TYR A 257 -19.76 2.42 26.28
C TYR A 257 -18.89 1.31 25.68
N ILE A 258 -18.72 1.27 24.36
CA ILE A 258 -17.87 0.28 23.68
C ILE A 258 -16.44 0.35 24.22
N ASP A 259 -15.89 1.56 24.32
CA ASP A 259 -14.53 1.77 24.79
C ASP A 259 -14.41 1.41 26.29
N ALA A 260 -15.38 1.81 27.13
CA ALA A 260 -15.38 1.49 28.56
C ALA A 260 -15.54 0.00 28.87
N SER A 261 -16.33 -0.71 28.05
CA SER A 261 -16.55 -2.17 28.18
C SER A 261 -15.46 -3.01 27.49
N ASN A 262 -14.48 -2.37 26.84
CA ASN A 262 -13.49 -3.02 25.98
C ASN A 262 -14.12 -3.97 24.94
N LEU A 263 -15.30 -3.61 24.44
CA LEU A 263 -16.06 -4.46 23.53
C LEU A 263 -15.36 -4.51 22.17
N THR A 264 -15.06 -5.72 21.69
CA THR A 264 -14.40 -5.93 20.39
C THR A 264 -15.40 -6.27 19.27
N VAL A 265 -14.93 -6.24 18.03
CA VAL A 265 -15.73 -6.67 16.86
C VAL A 265 -16.04 -8.16 16.99
N GLU A 266 -15.06 -8.95 17.42
CA GLU A 266 -15.14 -10.38 17.68
C GLU A 266 -16.19 -10.71 18.74
N ASP A 267 -16.23 -9.95 19.84
CA ASP A 267 -17.24 -10.14 20.89
C ASP A 267 -18.66 -9.95 20.35
N LEU A 268 -18.90 -8.88 19.60
CA LEU A 268 -20.20 -8.60 19.01
C LEU A 268 -20.63 -9.69 18.02
N LEU A 269 -19.70 -10.18 17.20
CA LEU A 269 -19.96 -11.25 16.25
C LEU A 269 -20.29 -12.56 16.97
N ALA A 270 -19.46 -12.99 17.91
CA ALA A 270 -19.64 -14.23 18.66
C ALA A 270 -20.95 -14.23 19.47
N GLN A 271 -21.29 -13.11 20.12
CA GLN A 271 -22.55 -12.95 20.86
C GLN A 271 -23.80 -13.04 19.96
N ASN A 272 -23.65 -12.91 18.64
CA ASN A 272 -24.74 -12.88 17.67
C ASN A 272 -24.71 -14.07 16.70
N GLY A 273 -24.11 -15.19 17.14
CA GLY A 273 -24.14 -16.47 16.43
C GLY A 273 -23.17 -16.58 15.26
N TYR A 274 -22.33 -15.57 15.01
CA TYR A 274 -21.29 -15.68 14.00
C TYR A 274 -20.18 -16.60 14.48
N GLN A 275 -19.62 -17.37 13.56
CA GLN A 275 -18.51 -18.27 13.82
C GLN A 275 -17.27 -17.78 13.09
N GLN A 276 -16.12 -17.84 13.75
CA GLN A 276 -14.84 -17.50 13.12
C GLN A 276 -14.47 -18.61 12.13
N LEU A 277 -14.19 -18.24 10.88
CA LEU A 277 -13.78 -19.18 9.85
C LEU A 277 -12.26 -19.34 9.85
N ARG A 278 -11.52 -18.23 9.69
CA ARG A 278 -10.05 -18.16 9.76
C ARG A 278 -9.58 -16.72 9.88
N GLY A 279 -8.65 -16.45 10.79
CA GLY A 279 -8.10 -15.11 10.98
C GLY A 279 -9.19 -14.07 11.22
N ASP A 280 -9.29 -13.08 10.34
CA ASP A 280 -10.29 -12.01 10.38
C ASP A 280 -11.58 -12.35 9.61
N GLU A 281 -11.72 -13.55 9.05
CA GLU A 281 -12.91 -13.99 8.30
C GLU A 281 -13.91 -14.71 9.20
N TRP A 282 -15.19 -14.35 9.06
CA TRP A 282 -16.29 -14.90 9.85
C TRP A 282 -17.46 -15.31 8.97
N ILE A 283 -18.25 -16.26 9.46
CA ILE A 283 -19.43 -16.79 8.80
C ILE A 283 -20.66 -16.60 9.70
N ARG A 284 -21.80 -16.22 9.10
CA ARG A 284 -23.07 -16.12 9.84
C ARG A 284 -23.58 -17.50 10.24
N GLU A 285 -24.38 -17.52 11.30
CA GLU A 285 -25.15 -18.69 11.70
C GLU A 285 -26.00 -19.24 10.54
N GLY A 286 -26.05 -20.56 10.41
CA GLY A 286 -26.85 -21.24 9.39
C GLY A 286 -26.32 -21.13 7.95
N SER A 287 -25.13 -20.56 7.74
CA SER A 287 -24.53 -20.54 6.41
C SER A 287 -24.10 -21.95 5.97
N VAL A 288 -24.65 -22.42 4.85
CA VAL A 288 -24.38 -23.76 4.30
C VAL A 288 -23.17 -23.82 3.36
N SER A 289 -22.74 -22.67 2.81
CA SER A 289 -21.71 -22.64 1.77
C SER A 289 -20.28 -22.78 2.31
N GLY A 290 -20.09 -22.62 3.63
CA GLY A 290 -18.76 -22.49 4.25
C GLY A 290 -17.99 -21.24 3.81
N ALA A 291 -18.57 -20.39 2.95
CA ALA A 291 -17.93 -19.17 2.49
C ALA A 291 -18.03 -18.08 3.57
N ARG A 292 -16.97 -17.27 3.69
CA ARG A 292 -16.97 -16.10 4.59
C ARG A 292 -18.15 -15.19 4.30
N THR A 293 -18.84 -14.77 5.35
CA THR A 293 -19.93 -13.79 5.29
C THR A 293 -19.38 -12.37 5.44
N LEU A 294 -18.41 -12.19 6.33
CA LEU A 294 -17.82 -10.90 6.65
C LEU A 294 -16.34 -11.04 7.02
N LYS A 295 -15.62 -9.92 7.00
CA LYS A 295 -14.20 -9.83 7.37
C LYS A 295 -13.97 -8.63 8.26
N ILE A 296 -13.28 -8.80 9.38
CA ILE A 296 -12.87 -7.70 10.25
C ILE A 296 -11.95 -6.76 9.47
N ALA A 297 -12.17 -5.46 9.61
CA ALA A 297 -11.40 -4.42 8.96
C ALA A 297 -11.34 -3.16 9.83
N THR A 298 -10.44 -2.26 9.47
CA THR A 298 -10.33 -0.95 10.11
C THR A 298 -10.43 0.11 9.04
N GLU A 299 -11.33 1.09 9.24
CA GLU A 299 -11.45 2.26 8.37
C GLU A 299 -11.41 3.52 9.24
N ALA A 300 -10.53 4.47 8.88
CA ALA A 300 -10.29 5.70 9.64
C ALA A 300 -10.04 5.46 11.14
N ASP A 301 -9.20 4.46 11.46
CA ASP A 301 -8.83 4.04 12.81
C ASP A 301 -9.98 3.49 13.68
N ARG A 302 -11.15 3.22 13.10
CA ARG A 302 -12.26 2.55 13.79
C ARG A 302 -12.35 1.09 13.33
N PRO A 303 -12.34 0.10 14.26
CA PRO A 303 -12.54 -1.29 13.90
C PRO A 303 -14.00 -1.51 13.43
N GLY A 304 -14.21 -2.54 12.62
CA GLY A 304 -15.50 -2.88 12.06
C GLY A 304 -15.43 -4.10 11.15
N ILE A 305 -16.38 -4.22 10.23
CA ILE A 305 -16.49 -5.34 9.30
C ILE A 305 -16.73 -4.87 7.86
N ASN A 306 -16.21 -5.61 6.89
CA ASN A 306 -16.65 -5.59 5.51
C ASN A 306 -17.55 -6.80 5.25
N VAL A 307 -18.68 -6.61 4.56
CA VAL A 307 -19.69 -7.67 4.36
C VAL A 307 -19.69 -8.19 2.92
N PHE A 308 -19.51 -9.50 2.74
CA PHE A 308 -19.29 -10.12 1.43
C PHE A 308 -20.46 -10.98 0.94
N SER A 309 -21.51 -11.18 1.75
CA SER A 309 -22.66 -12.00 1.38
C SER A 309 -23.91 -11.15 1.21
N GLY A 310 -24.53 -11.20 0.03
CA GLY A 310 -25.84 -10.57 -0.21
C GLY A 310 -26.98 -11.15 0.63
N ASN A 311 -26.80 -12.37 1.16
CA ASN A 311 -27.75 -13.03 2.06
C ASN A 311 -27.58 -12.61 3.52
N GLU A 312 -26.63 -11.72 3.85
CA GLU A 312 -26.54 -11.12 5.18
C GLU A 312 -27.53 -9.95 5.28
N THR A 313 -28.66 -10.21 5.92
CA THR A 313 -29.76 -9.25 6.02
C THR A 313 -29.54 -8.18 7.09
N ARG A 314 -28.76 -8.47 8.13
CA ARG A 314 -28.46 -7.51 9.20
C ARG A 314 -27.54 -6.40 8.69
N PHE A 315 -26.64 -6.75 7.77
CA PHE A 315 -25.69 -5.82 7.17
C PHE A 315 -25.78 -5.87 5.65
N PRO A 316 -26.70 -5.11 5.03
CA PRO A 316 -26.91 -5.19 3.59
C PRO A 316 -25.62 -4.88 2.81
N CYS A 317 -25.25 -5.80 1.92
CA CYS A 317 -24.21 -5.58 0.93
C CYS A 317 -24.82 -4.78 -0.23
N LEU A 318 -24.40 -3.53 -0.43
CA LEU A 318 -24.96 -2.66 -1.47
C LEU A 318 -24.41 -2.95 -2.88
N LYS A 319 -23.71 -4.07 -3.09
CA LYS A 319 -23.05 -4.38 -4.35
C LYS A 319 -23.30 -5.83 -4.76
N ASP A 320 -23.93 -5.99 -5.91
CA ASP A 320 -24.23 -7.29 -6.53
C ASP A 320 -23.00 -7.90 -7.26
N ASP A 321 -21.91 -7.15 -7.38
CA ASP A 321 -20.74 -7.49 -8.20
C ASP A 321 -19.65 -8.30 -7.49
N GLY A 322 -19.84 -8.64 -6.21
CA GLY A 322 -18.87 -9.39 -5.42
C GLY A 322 -17.58 -8.63 -5.07
N SER A 323 -17.52 -7.31 -5.29
CA SER A 323 -16.41 -6.46 -4.86
C SER A 323 -16.45 -6.20 -3.33
N VAL A 324 -15.41 -5.56 -2.78
CA VAL A 324 -15.26 -5.30 -1.33
C VAL A 324 -16.56 -4.74 -0.75
N GLY A 325 -17.07 -5.45 0.26
CA GLY A 325 -18.31 -5.14 0.97
C GLY A 325 -18.39 -3.74 1.54
N ARG A 326 -19.60 -3.29 1.87
CA ARG A 326 -19.81 -2.07 2.66
C ARG A 326 -19.14 -2.26 4.03
N PHE A 327 -18.36 -1.27 4.45
CA PHE A 327 -17.80 -1.20 5.79
C PHE A 327 -18.88 -0.80 6.80
N TYR A 328 -18.92 -1.50 7.94
CA TYR A 328 -19.72 -1.16 9.10
C TYR A 328 -18.80 -1.02 10.31
N SER A 329 -18.73 0.16 10.93
CA SER A 329 -17.93 0.36 12.14
C SER A 329 -18.48 -0.44 13.32
N ILE A 330 -17.66 -0.67 14.34
CA ILE A 330 -18.09 -1.34 15.57
C ILE A 330 -19.32 -0.69 16.22
N ASP A 331 -19.49 0.63 16.10
CA ASP A 331 -20.68 1.35 16.57
C ASP A 331 -21.92 0.95 15.77
N GLN A 332 -21.80 0.89 14.45
CA GLN A 332 -22.90 0.44 13.58
C GLN A 332 -23.22 -1.03 13.84
N MET A 333 -22.21 -1.87 14.06
CA MET A 333 -22.40 -3.26 14.45
C MET A 333 -23.13 -3.39 15.77
N PHE A 334 -22.72 -2.64 16.79
CA PHE A 334 -23.38 -2.62 18.09
C PHE A 334 -24.86 -2.28 17.96
N VAL A 335 -25.17 -1.20 17.24
CA VAL A 335 -26.55 -0.75 17.03
C VAL A 335 -27.36 -1.76 16.23
N THR A 336 -26.81 -2.29 15.15
CA THR A 336 -27.49 -3.28 14.30
C THR A 336 -27.75 -4.59 15.06
N LEU A 337 -26.74 -5.12 15.75
CA LEU A 337 -26.81 -6.45 16.37
C LEU A 337 -27.61 -6.44 17.67
N ARG A 338 -27.40 -5.43 18.53
CA ARG A 338 -28.07 -5.38 19.85
C ARG A 338 -29.39 -4.64 19.84
N HIS A 339 -29.58 -3.72 18.90
CA HIS A 339 -30.74 -2.81 18.89
C HIS A 339 -31.47 -2.78 17.54
N GLY A 340 -31.21 -3.75 16.65
CA GLY A 340 -31.92 -3.88 15.38
C GLY A 340 -31.78 -2.68 14.44
N GLY A 341 -30.73 -1.87 14.61
CA GLY A 341 -30.51 -0.64 13.84
C GLY A 341 -31.06 0.64 14.48
N ASP A 342 -31.70 0.57 15.65
CA ASP A 342 -32.22 1.74 16.35
C ASP A 342 -31.12 2.47 17.15
N TRP A 343 -30.60 3.53 16.54
CA TRP A 343 -29.56 4.39 17.13
C TRP A 343 -30.01 5.10 18.41
N LYS A 344 -31.29 5.49 18.51
CA LYS A 344 -31.80 6.21 19.68
C LYS A 344 -31.93 5.26 20.88
N ALA A 345 -32.43 4.05 20.63
CA ALA A 345 -32.51 3.02 21.65
C ALA A 345 -31.11 2.63 22.15
N ALA A 346 -30.16 2.41 21.22
CA ALA A 346 -28.78 2.10 21.57
C ALA A 346 -28.11 3.21 22.40
N ALA A 347 -28.25 4.47 21.98
CA ALA A 347 -27.66 5.61 22.69
C ALA A 347 -28.24 5.79 24.11
N ARG A 348 -29.55 5.57 24.28
CA ARG A 348 -30.21 5.63 25.60
C ARG A 348 -29.74 4.50 26.50
N TRP A 349 -29.72 3.27 25.98
CA TRP A 349 -29.23 2.11 26.73
C TRP A 349 -27.79 2.29 27.18
N CYS A 350 -26.91 2.79 26.30
CA CYS A 350 -25.51 3.06 26.66
C CYS A 350 -25.39 4.14 27.75
N HIS A 351 -26.20 5.21 27.72
CA HIS A 351 -26.26 6.20 28.81
C HIS A 351 -26.60 5.54 30.15
N GLU A 352 -27.69 4.77 30.19
CA GLU A 352 -28.14 4.08 31.40
C GLU A 352 -27.05 3.13 31.96
N GLN A 353 -26.34 2.41 31.07
CA GLN A 353 -25.25 1.54 31.47
C GLN A 353 -24.05 2.32 32.04
N ILE A 354 -23.64 3.41 31.39
CA ILE A 354 -22.52 4.25 31.84
C ILE A 354 -22.86 4.87 33.21
N GLU A 355 -24.08 5.39 33.38
CA GLU A 355 -24.56 5.94 34.65
C GLU A 355 -24.53 4.90 35.76
N SER A 356 -25.04 3.69 35.49
CA SER A 356 -25.04 2.58 36.46
C SER A 356 -23.63 2.17 36.92
N GLN A 357 -22.64 2.24 36.02
CA GLN A 357 -21.24 1.92 36.32
C GLN A 357 -20.52 3.05 37.07
N SER A 358 -20.96 4.30 36.87
CA SER A 358 -20.35 5.49 37.49
C SER A 358 -20.73 5.69 38.97
N GLY A 359 -21.69 4.91 39.50
CA GLY A 359 -22.16 5.01 40.88
C GLY A 359 -22.91 6.31 41.20
N ARG A 360 -23.21 7.14 40.20
CA ARG A 360 -24.11 8.29 40.35
C ARG A 360 -25.53 7.78 40.21
N GLY A 361 -26.29 7.76 41.31
CA GLY A 361 -27.72 7.45 41.27
C GLY A 361 -28.47 8.42 40.34
N PRO A 362 -29.67 8.03 39.86
CA PRO A 362 -30.42 8.82 38.89
C PRO A 362 -30.66 10.24 39.43
N ALA A 363 -30.34 11.24 38.60
CA ALA A 363 -30.54 12.67 38.89
C ALA A 363 -32.02 13.08 38.81
#